data_AF-A0A529KKM3-F1
#
_entry.id   AF-A0A529KKM3-F1
#
_cell.length_a   1.000
_cell.length_b   1.000
_cell.length_c   1.000
_cell.angle_alpha   90.00
_cell.angle_beta   90.00
_cell.angle_gamma   90.00
#
_symmetry.space_group_name_H-M   'P 1'
#
loop_
_entity.id
_entity.type
_entity.pdbx_description
1 polymer ?
#
loop_
_entity_poly.entity_id
_entity_poly.type
_entity_poly.pdbx_seq_one_letter_code
_entity_poly.pdbx_strand_id
1 'polypeptide(L)' 'MKLARVALIAAAFVAAVAVCSSSATGEANGQERTALRIEIDGAIGPASAMQFEEALAVAAERNAEVFILQMDTPGGLVT' A
#
# COMPACT_ATOMS: atom_id res chain seq x y z
N MET A 1 3.50 52.05 3.96
CA MET A 1 2.35 51.31 3.34
C MET A 1 2.80 50.17 2.41
N LYS A 2 3.74 50.38 1.47
CA LYS A 2 4.20 49.32 0.53
C LYS A 2 4.93 48.15 1.20
N LEU A 3 5.82 48.44 2.16
CA LEU A 3 6.60 47.40 2.87
C LEU A 3 5.74 46.47 3.72
N ALA A 4 4.67 46.99 4.36
CA ALA A 4 3.73 46.19 5.14
C ALA A 4 2.94 45.18 4.28
N ARG A 5 2.61 45.54 3.03
CA ARG A 5 1.91 44.64 2.10
C ARG A 5 2.81 43.51 1.62
N VAL A 6 4.10 43.80 1.37
CA VAL A 6 5.08 42.78 0.95
C VAL A 6 5.31 41.78 2.08
N ALA A 7 5.43 42.26 3.33
CA ALA A 7 5.57 41.39 4.49
C ALA A 7 4.34 40.48 4.69
N LEU A 8 3.13 41.01 4.48
CA LEU A 8 1.88 40.25 4.63
C LEU A 8 1.74 39.16 3.56
N ILE A 9 2.13 39.44 2.31
CA ILE A 9 2.11 38.44 1.22
C ILE A 9 3.16 37.35 1.47
N ALA A 10 4.35 37.71 1.93
CA ALA A 10 5.39 36.72 2.26
C ALA A 10 4.95 35.79 3.40
N ALA A 11 4.34 36.35 4.45
CA ALA A 11 3.80 35.55 5.56
C ALA A 11 2.67 34.62 5.11
N ALA A 12 1.79 35.08 4.22
CA ALA A 12 0.72 34.25 3.65
C ALA A 12 1.26 33.10 2.79
N PHE A 13 2.33 33.34 2.03
CA PHE A 13 2.95 32.31 1.19
C PHE A 13 3.64 31.23 2.03
N VAL A 14 4.34 31.62 3.10
CA VAL A 14 4.96 30.68 4.05
C VAL A 14 3.89 29.85 4.77
N ALA A 15 2.77 30.46 5.17
CA ALA A 15 1.66 29.75 5.79
C ALA A 15 0.99 28.75 4.82
N ALA A 16 0.83 29.11 3.55
CA ALA A 16 0.24 28.22 2.55
C ALA A 16 1.10 26.98 2.27
N VAL A 17 2.43 27.14 2.22
CA VAL A 17 3.37 26.01 2.04
C VAL A 17 3.33 25.04 3.22
N ALA A 18 3.20 25.55 4.45
CA ALA A 18 3.15 24.71 5.66
C ALA A 18 1.87 23.87 5.75
N VAL A 19 0.73 24.39 5.28
CA VAL A 19 -0.57 23.68 5.34
C VAL A 19 -0.67 22.58 4.28
N CYS A 20 -0.08 22.77 3.09
CA CYS A 20 -0.10 21.76 2.03
C CYS A 20 0.69 20.49 2.39
N SER A 21 1.70 20.58 3.26
CA SER A 21 2.50 19.41 3.67
C SER A 21 1.81 18.50 4.69
N SER A 22 0.70 18.91 5.30
CA SER A 22 0.03 18.14 6.38
C SER A 22 -1.12 17.23 5.89
N SER A 23 -1.30 17.07 4.58
CA SER A 23 -2.38 16.25 4.02
C SER A 23 -1.98 14.79 3.80
N ALA A 24 -1.49 14.09 4.84
CA ALA A 24 -1.37 12.63 4.85
C ALA A 24 -0.89 12.13 6.23
N THR A 25 -1.69 12.31 7.27
CA THR A 25 -1.47 11.57 8.52
C THR A 25 -2.76 10.82 8.83
N GLY A 26 -2.94 9.68 8.14
CA GLY A 26 -3.75 8.62 8.71
C GLY A 26 -3.06 8.18 9.99
N GLU A 27 -3.66 8.46 11.13
CA GLU A 27 -3.21 8.01 12.45
C GLU A 27 -3.30 6.47 12.51
N ALA A 28 -2.32 5.79 11.92
CA ALA A 28 -2.04 4.39 12.20
C ALA A 28 -1.07 4.37 13.37
N ASN A 29 -1.61 4.07 14.56
CA ASN A 29 -0.84 3.81 15.77
C ASN A 29 0.29 2.79 15.49
N GLY A 30 1.53 3.29 15.31
CA GLY A 30 2.82 2.64 15.57
C GLY A 30 3.21 1.36 14.82
N GLN A 31 2.33 0.72 14.07
CA GLN A 31 2.63 -0.52 13.36
C GLN A 31 2.01 -0.45 11.95
N GLU A 32 2.89 -0.44 10.95
CA GLU A 32 2.50 -0.46 9.54
C GLU A 32 1.86 -1.80 9.21
N ARG A 33 0.51 -1.83 9.24
CA ARG A 33 -0.29 -3.02 8.96
C ARG A 33 -0.18 -3.36 7.48
N THR A 34 0.59 -4.40 7.17
CA THR A 34 0.85 -4.81 5.78
C THR A 34 -0.11 -5.94 5.39
N ALA A 35 -0.89 -5.74 4.34
CA ALA A 35 -1.64 -6.82 3.69
C ALA A 35 -0.96 -7.17 2.36
N LEU A 36 -0.71 -8.46 2.13
CA LEU A 36 -0.14 -8.96 0.88
C LEU A 36 -1.22 -9.69 0.08
N ARG A 37 -1.34 -9.37 -1.22
CA ARG A 37 -2.27 -10.01 -2.13
C ARG A 37 -1.52 -10.71 -3.26
N ILE A 38 -1.97 -11.91 -3.60
CA ILE A 38 -1.57 -12.62 -4.81
C ILE A 38 -2.80 -12.99 -5.63
N GLU A 39 -2.59 -13.20 -6.91
CA GLU A 39 -3.65 -13.56 -7.84
C GLU A 39 -3.25 -14.83 -8.59
N ILE A 40 -4.13 -15.84 -8.54
CA ILE A 40 -4.04 -17.04 -9.35
C ILE A 40 -5.20 -17.00 -10.35
N ASP A 41 -4.86 -16.85 -11.63
CA ASP A 41 -5.77 -16.86 -12.77
C ASP A 41 -5.52 -18.11 -13.61
N GLY A 42 -6.60 -18.78 -14.01
CA GLY A 42 -6.58 -19.95 -14.88
C GLY A 42 -6.47 -21.27 -14.13
N ALA A 43 -6.12 -22.33 -14.84
CA ALA A 43 -6.11 -23.69 -14.27
C ALA A 43 -5.05 -23.86 -13.17
N ILE A 44 -5.42 -24.55 -12.09
CA ILE A 44 -4.49 -24.84 -10.98
C ILE A 44 -3.62 -26.05 -11.34
N GLY A 45 -2.31 -25.83 -11.45
CA GLY A 45 -1.30 -26.87 -11.69
C GLY A 45 -0.06 -26.72 -10.80
N PRO A 46 0.99 -27.54 -11.01
CA PRO A 46 2.20 -27.54 -10.17
C PRO A 46 2.88 -26.17 -10.06
N ALA A 47 2.85 -25.37 -11.13
CA ALA A 47 3.41 -24.03 -11.12
C ALA A 47 2.65 -23.07 -10.19
N SER A 48 1.31 -23.13 -10.18
CA SER A 48 0.47 -22.32 -9.28
C SER A 48 0.72 -22.69 -7.81
N ALA A 49 0.99 -23.96 -7.52
CA ALA A 49 1.36 -24.41 -6.18
C ALA A 49 2.70 -23.82 -5.72
N MET A 50 3.75 -23.89 -6.57
CA MET A 50 5.04 -23.26 -6.26
C MET A 50 4.91 -21.75 -6.06
N GLN A 51 4.13 -21.07 -6.91
CA GLN A 51 3.88 -19.64 -6.78
C GLN A 51 3.19 -19.29 -5.45
N PHE A 52 2.20 -20.08 -5.03
CA PHE A 52 1.52 -19.89 -3.76
C PHE A 52 2.49 -20.06 -2.58
N GLU A 53 3.31 -21.12 -2.59
CA GLU A 53 4.31 -21.37 -1.54
C GLU A 53 5.34 -20.25 -1.43
N GLU A 54 5.89 -19.80 -2.56
CA GLU A 54 6.84 -18.68 -2.61
C GLU A 54 6.21 -17.39 -2.06
N ALA A 55 4.98 -17.08 -2.47
CA ALA A 55 4.35 -15.84 -2.04
C ALA A 55 3.91 -15.88 -0.57
N LEU A 56 3.57 -17.06 -0.05
CA LEU A 56 3.31 -17.25 1.38
C LEU A 56 4.59 -17.05 2.20
N ALA A 57 5.74 -17.54 1.72
CA ALA A 57 7.03 -17.28 2.35
C ALA A 57 7.35 -15.78 2.41
N VAL A 58 7.14 -15.07 1.29
CA VAL A 58 7.31 -13.60 1.25
C VAL A 58 6.38 -12.88 2.23
N ALA A 59 5.14 -13.36 2.39
CA ALA A 59 4.21 -12.78 3.36
C ALA A 59 4.66 -12.96 4.80
N ALA A 60 5.21 -14.13 5.13
CA ALA A 60 5.79 -14.39 6.44
C ALA A 60 7.04 -13.52 6.69
N GLU A 61 7.95 -13.42 5.73
CA GLU A 61 9.17 -12.59 5.83
C GLU A 61 8.83 -11.12 6.07
N ARG A 62 7.77 -10.62 5.42
CA ARG A 62 7.32 -9.23 5.56
C ARG A 62 6.42 -8.99 6.77
N ASN A 63 6.16 -10.01 7.60
CA ASN A 63 5.24 -9.94 8.73
C ASN A 63 3.88 -9.35 8.31
N ALA A 64 3.36 -9.79 7.17
CA ALA A 64 2.05 -9.36 6.70
C ALA A 64 0.99 -9.76 7.72
N GLU A 65 0.17 -8.81 8.14
CA GLU A 65 -0.95 -9.04 9.06
C GLU A 65 -2.05 -9.87 8.39
N VAL A 66 -2.21 -9.73 7.08
CA VAL A 66 -3.17 -10.47 6.28
C VAL A 66 -2.54 -10.89 4.95
N PHE A 67 -2.76 -12.15 4.55
CA PHE A 67 -2.46 -12.65 3.22
C PHE A 67 -3.76 -12.94 2.46
N ILE A 68 -3.92 -12.38 1.28
CA ILE A 68 -5.11 -12.48 0.45
C ILE A 68 -4.75 -13.25 -0.81
N LEU A 69 -5.34 -14.45 -0.96
CA LEU A 69 -5.31 -15.21 -2.20
C LEU A 69 -6.59 -14.91 -2.99
N GLN A 70 -6.45 -14.17 -4.09
CA GLN A 70 -7.52 -13.98 -5.06
C GLN A 70 -7.41 -15.08 -6.13
N MET A 71 -8.54 -15.75 -6.41
CA MET A 71 -8.57 -16.85 -7.37
C MET A 71 -9.68 -16.63 -8.39
N ASP A 72 -9.31 -16.65 -9.66
CA ASP A 72 -10.23 -16.83 -10.79
C ASP A 72 -9.78 -18.08 -11.54
N THR A 73 -10.30 -19.24 -11.13
CA THR A 73 -9.83 -20.53 -11.63
C THR A 73 -11.00 -21.41 -12.02
N PRO A 74 -10.95 -22.11 -13.17
CA PRO A 74 -11.95 -23.11 -13.54
C PRO A 74 -11.78 -24.43 -12.76
N GLY A 75 -10.81 -24.50 -11.84
CA GLY A 75 -10.35 -25.73 -11.18
C GLY A 75 -8.97 -26.16 -11.66
N GLY A 76 -8.62 -27.41 -11.42
CA GLY A 76 -7.28 -27.93 -11.67
C GLY A 76 -7.27 -29.44 -11.86
N LEU A 77 -6.09 -30.03 -11.69
CA LEU A 77 -5.71 -31.38 -12.11
C LEU A 77 -6.85 -32.45 -12.01
N VAL A 78 -7.13 -33.10 -13.14
CA VAL A 78 -8.14 -34.16 -13.33
C VAL A 78 -7.55 -35.57 -13.45
N THR A 79 -6.35 -35.75 -12.90
CA THR A 79 -5.63 -37.04 -13.00
C THR A 79 -6.34 -38.15 -12.22
#